data_AF-A0A3N5QSN7-F1
#
_entry.id   AF-A0A3N5QSN7-F1
#
_cell.length_a   1.000
_cell.length_b   1.000
_cell.length_c   1.000
_cell.angle_alpha   90.00
_cell.angle_beta   90.00
_cell.angle_gamma   90.00
#
_symmetry.space_group_name_H-M   'P 1'
#
loop_
_entity.id
_entity.type
_entity.pdbx_description
1 polymer ?
#
loop_
_entity_poly.entity_id
_entity_poly.type
_entity_poly.pdbx_seq_one_letter_code
_entity_poly.pdbx_strand_id
1 'polypeptide(L)' 'MGSTHDLNNRLSYHNSGKVKSTKAYKPWLIIHSEQYESKSEAIKREKQIKSYKGGNAFKLLIEKSN' A
#
# COMPACT_ATOMS: atom_id res chain seq x y z
N MET A 1 -3.18 2.79 0.42
CA MET A 1 -2.75 1.76 -0.56
C MET A 1 -2.33 2.42 -1.87
N GLY A 2 -1.25 1.94 -2.47
CA GLY A 2 -0.71 2.41 -3.74
C GLY A 2 0.36 1.45 -4.26
N SER A 3 0.72 1.58 -5.53
CA SER A 3 1.76 0.80 -6.21
C SER A 3 3.02 1.63 -6.47
N THR A 4 4.20 1.02 -6.36
CA THR A 4 5.52 1.65 -6.63
C THR A 4 6.50 0.60 -7.14
N HIS A 5 7.52 1.05 -7.87
CA HIS A 5 8.62 0.18 -8.28
C HIS A 5 9.65 0.00 -7.16
N ASP A 6 9.82 1.02 -6.30
CA ASP A 6 10.69 0.98 -5.13
C ASP A 6 9.88 1.28 -3.87
N LEU A 7 9.70 0.26 -3.02
CA LEU A 7 8.98 0.34 -1.75
C LEU A 7 9.76 1.13 -0.70
N ASN A 8 11.08 0.95 -0.63
CA ASN A 8 11.93 1.56 0.39
C ASN A 8 12.02 3.07 0.19
N ASN A 9 12.27 3.50 -1.04
CA ASN A 9 12.33 4.91 -1.38
C ASN A 9 10.98 5.59 -1.14
N ARG A 10 9.87 4.94 -1.52
CA ARG A 10 8.53 5.46 -1.26
C ARG A 10 8.25 5.59 0.23
N LEU A 11 8.56 4.59 1.03
CA LEU A 11 8.38 4.63 2.48
C LEU A 11 9.18 5.77 3.11
N SER A 12 10.46 5.89 2.76
CA SER A 12 11.32 6.99 3.21
C SER A 12 10.77 8.35 2.80
N TYR A 13 10.31 8.51 1.56
CA TYR A 13 9.71 9.75 1.07
C TYR A 13 8.44 10.12 1.84
N HIS A 14 7.53 9.16 2.09
CA HIS A 14 6.34 9.41 2.90
C HIS A 14 6.71 9.74 4.35
N ASN A 15 7.68 9.04 4.95
CA ASN A 15 8.16 9.29 6.32
C ASN A 15 8.97 10.58 6.47
N SER A 16 9.51 11.13 5.39
CA SER A 16 10.10 12.47 5.38
C SER A 16 9.04 13.57 5.50
N GLY A 17 7.77 13.30 5.25
CA GLY A 17 6.67 14.29 5.35
C GLY A 17 6.54 15.23 4.16
N LYS A 18 7.19 14.90 3.04
CA LYS A 18 7.09 15.66 1.78
C LYS A 18 5.71 15.57 1.13
N VAL A 19 4.88 14.61 1.52
CA VAL A 19 3.53 14.41 0.98
C VAL A 19 2.48 15.06 1.89
N LYS A 20 1.80 16.10 1.38
CA LYS A 20 0.80 16.88 2.14
C LYS A 20 -0.29 16.03 2.81
N SER A 21 -0.80 15.01 2.12
CA SER A 21 -1.90 14.18 2.61
C SER A 21 -1.48 13.10 3.60
N THR A 22 -0.21 12.68 3.60
CA THR A 22 0.27 11.58 4.47
C THR A 22 1.21 12.06 5.58
N LYS A 23 1.68 13.32 5.54
CA LYS A 23 2.66 13.86 6.51
C LYS A 23 2.16 13.90 7.95
N ALA A 24 0.85 14.01 8.18
CA ALA A 24 0.26 14.11 9.51
C ALA A 24 0.20 12.75 10.24
N TYR A 25 0.31 11.65 9.51
CA TYR A 25 0.11 10.28 10.03
C TYR A 25 1.41 9.48 10.08
N LYS A 26 2.55 10.16 10.08
CA LYS A 26 3.87 9.53 10.18
C LYS A 26 4.15 9.13 11.64
N PRO A 27 4.97 8.09 11.89
CA PRO A 27 5.65 7.24 10.91
C PRO A 27 4.71 6.19 10.29
N TRP A 28 4.86 5.97 8.99
CA TRP A 28 4.23 4.88 8.25
C TRP A 28 5.08 3.62 8.37
N LEU A 29 4.40 2.49 8.55
CA LEU A 29 4.97 1.14 8.53
C LEU A 29 4.32 0.34 7.39
N ILE A 30 5.11 -0.50 6.72
CA ILE A 30 4.58 -1.43 5.71
C ILE A 30 4.10 -2.67 6.43
N ILE A 31 2.78 -2.89 6.41
CA ILE A 31 2.15 -4.09 6.98
C ILE A 31 1.91 -5.19 5.95
N HIS A 32 1.93 -4.84 4.66
CA HIS A 32 1.69 -5.76 3.55
C HIS A 32 2.22 -5.16 2.24
N SER A 33 2.87 -5.99 1.43
CA SER A 33 3.36 -5.63 0.10
C SER A 33 3.27 -6.83 -0.84
N GLU A 34 2.88 -6.61 -2.08
CA GLU A 34 2.80 -7.63 -3.12
C GLU A 34 3.65 -7.19 -4.32
N GLN A 35 4.34 -8.12 -4.95
CA GLN A 35 5.12 -7.88 -6.16
C GLN A 35 4.37 -8.40 -7.39
N TYR A 36 4.47 -7.65 -8.48
CA TYR A 36 3.82 -7.96 -9.75
C TYR A 36 4.80 -7.72 -10.88
N GLU A 37 4.77 -8.55 -11.92
CA GLU A 37 5.63 -8.41 -13.09
C GLU A 37 5.23 -7.21 -13.94
N SER A 38 3.92 -6.93 -14.03
CA SER A 38 3.41 -5.80 -14.80
C SER A 38 2.75 -4.72 -13.94
N LYS A 39 2.90 -3.46 -14.38
CA LYS A 39 2.17 -2.32 -13.81
C LYS A 39 0.65 -2.50 -13.93
N SER A 40 0.18 -3.17 -14.98
CA SER A 40 -1.25 -3.43 -15.22
C SER A 40 -1.83 -4.32 -14.13
N GLU A 41 -1.13 -5.41 -13.77
CA GLU A 41 -1.54 -6.32 -12.70
C GLU A 41 -1.52 -5.63 -11.33
N ALA A 42 -0.46 -4.87 -11.04
CA ALA A 42 -0.38 -4.09 -9.79
C ALA A 42 -1.58 -3.13 -9.65
N ILE A 43 -1.95 -2.44 -10.72
CA ILE A 43 -3.11 -1.51 -10.72
C ILE A 43 -4.43 -2.28 -10.61
N LYS A 44 -4.60 -3.40 -11.33
CA LYS A 44 -5.81 -4.23 -11.25
C LYS A 44 -6.01 -4.73 -9.82
N ARG A 45 -4.95 -5.21 -9.19
CA ARG A 45 -4.95 -5.63 -7.79
C ARG A 45 -5.28 -4.46 -6.85
N GLU A 46 -4.63 -3.31 -7.02
CA GLU A 46 -4.88 -2.14 -6.18
C GLU A 46 -6.35 -1.70 -6.25
N LYS A 47 -6.95 -1.72 -7.45
CA LYS A 47 -8.38 -1.45 -7.65
C LYS A 47 -9.26 -2.50 -6.99
N GLN A 48 -8.92 -3.78 -7.12
CA GLN A 48 -9.63 -4.87 -6.47
C GLN A 48 -9.62 -4.71 -4.94
N ILE A 49 -8.47 -4.40 -4.34
CA ILE A 49 -8.37 -4.17 -2.90
C ILE A 49 -9.24 -2.97 -2.47
N LYS A 50 -9.21 -1.89 -3.25
CA LYS A 50 -9.99 -0.67 -2.98
C LYS A 50 -11.50 -0.86 -3.19
N SER A 51 -11.93 -1.81 -4.01
CA SER A 51 -13.36 -2.05 -4.27
C SER A 51 -14.05 -2.82 -3.14
N TYR A 52 -13.29 -3.47 -2.27
CA TYR A 52 -13.84 -4.21 -1.13
C TYR A 52 -14.47 -3.25 -0.11
N LYS A 53 -15.80 -3.20 -0.11
CA LYS A 53 -16.58 -2.42 0.85
C LYS A 53 -16.40 -2.99 2.26
N GLY A 54 -16.24 -2.10 3.25
CA GLY A 54 -16.15 -2.49 4.66
C GLY A 54 -14.79 -3.05 5.12
N GLY A 55 -13.78 -3.07 4.25
CA GLY A 55 -12.41 -3.43 4.66
C GLY A 55 -12.19 -4.89 5.08
N ASN A 56 -13.20 -5.78 4.96
CA ASN A 56 -13.06 -7.18 5.34
C ASN A 56 -11.95 -7.90 4.55
N ALA A 57 -11.84 -7.64 3.25
CA ALA A 57 -10.78 -8.20 2.45
C ALA A 57 -9.39 -7.65 2.83
N PHE A 58 -9.31 -6.41 3.31
CA PHE A 58 -8.07 -5.86 3.84
C PHE A 58 -7.65 -6.58 5.14
N LYS A 59 -8.60 -6.90 6.02
CA LYS A 59 -8.35 -7.71 7.22
C LYS A 59 -7.82 -9.10 6.85
N LEU A 60 -8.47 -9.78 5.90
CA LEU A 60 -8.02 -11.10 5.42
C LEU A 60 -6.59 -11.08 4.84
N LEU A 61 -6.19 -10.00 4.18
CA LEU A 61 -4.84 -9.86 3.64
C LEU A 61 -3.77 -9.68 4.72
N ILE A 62 -4.11 -8.93 5.77
CA ILE A 62 -3.23 -8.75 6.93
C ILE A 62 -3.13 -10.07 7.71
N GLU A 63 -4.25 -10.76 7.93
CA GLU A 63 -4.26 -12.06 8.63
C GLU A 63 -3.43 -13.12 7.92
N LYS A 64 -3.43 -13.15 6.58
CA LYS A 64 -2.61 -14.09 5.79
C LYS A 64 -1.11 -13.77 5.75
N SER A 65 -0.70 -12.58 6.20
CA SER A 65 0.70 -12.16 6.20
C SER A 65 1.42 -12.45 7.54
N ASN A 66 0.72 -13.04 8.51
CA ASN A 66 1.27 -13.63 9.74
C ASN A 66 1.34 -15.16 9.62
#